data_AF-A0A9D9T0L7-F1
#
_entry.id   AF-A0A9D9T0L7-F1
#
_cell.length_a   1.000
_cell.length_b   1.000
_cell.length_c   1.000
_cell.angle_alpha   90.00
_cell.angle_beta   90.00
_cell.angle_gamma   90.00
#
_symmetry.space_group_name_H-M   'P 1'
#
loop_
_entity.id
_entity.type
_entity.pdbx_description
1 polymer ?
#
loop_
_entity_poly.entity_id
_entity_poly.type
_entity_poly.pdbx_seq_one_letter_code
_entity_poly.pdbx_strand_id
1 'polypeptide(L)'
;MPAASHSTSESPCAELDLALVAWRAQLVDLVMKVGLIVGAGLAATTTLSAYQQQDWGHLFVAWGALATSVVLARRSRLPTALKAGVAVAVLWAIGVWLLSRAAAACMAYFLSAAVMAALLIGTAPAVGVMLLCCASLVGLGHLGNIPLNVVGGTPNGSLLRWFNLSANVLLLGLLMILSVRFLLRRLETALRARQRAARSLGESEELLRQIAAQVPGMVYRLRLDAQGHPTFLYASPGSIGLFGMDPLALQSDARQLARRILPEDRQQILAL
;
A
#
# COMPACT_ATOMS: atom_id res chain seq x y z
N MET A 1 37.60 -6.14 31.31
CA MET A 1 36.29 -5.50 31.05
C MET A 1 36.08 -5.48 29.54
N PRO A 2 35.18 -6.28 28.95
CA PRO A 2 34.78 -6.09 27.58
C PRO A 2 33.56 -5.18 27.49
N ALA A 3 33.59 -4.32 26.47
CA ALA A 3 32.64 -3.26 26.19
C ALA A 3 31.24 -3.79 25.90
N ALA A 4 30.24 -3.15 26.52
CA ALA A 4 28.84 -3.30 26.16
C ALA A 4 28.65 -2.77 24.73
N SER A 5 28.32 -3.68 23.81
CA SER A 5 27.79 -3.34 22.51
C SER A 5 26.43 -2.66 22.72
N HIS A 6 26.38 -1.34 22.54
CA HIS A 6 25.15 -0.60 22.34
C HIS A 6 24.48 -1.11 21.06
N SER A 7 23.60 -2.11 21.19
CA SER A 7 22.60 -2.39 20.17
C SER A 7 21.64 -1.20 20.15
N THR A 8 21.72 -0.40 19.10
CA THR A 8 20.80 0.68 18.78
C THR A 8 19.38 0.13 18.79
N SER A 9 18.64 0.41 19.86
CA SER A 9 17.19 0.28 19.88
C SER A 9 16.60 1.38 19.00
N GLU A 10 16.71 1.23 17.68
CA GLU A 10 15.92 2.03 16.76
C GLU A 10 14.45 1.79 17.12
N SER A 11 13.82 2.84 17.65
CA SER A 11 12.46 2.76 18.16
C SER A 11 11.53 2.21 17.07
N PRO A 12 10.62 1.26 17.36
CA PRO A 12 9.79 0.62 16.33
C PRO A 12 8.83 1.57 15.58
N CYS A 13 8.64 2.79 16.06
CA CYS A 13 7.97 3.86 15.31
C CYS A 13 8.83 4.33 14.13
N ALA A 14 10.14 4.48 14.31
CA ALA A 14 11.06 4.91 13.27
C ALA A 14 11.14 3.90 12.12
N GLU A 15 11.19 2.60 12.42
CA GLU A 15 11.16 1.53 11.40
C GLU A 15 9.88 1.56 10.55
N LEU A 16 8.72 1.79 11.19
CA LEU A 16 7.45 1.85 10.49
C LEU A 16 7.34 3.11 9.61
N ASP A 17 7.80 4.25 10.12
CA ASP A 17 7.81 5.50 9.36
C ASP A 17 8.75 5.41 8.16
N LEU A 18 9.92 4.78 8.32
CA LEU A 18 10.83 4.45 7.21
C LEU A 18 10.18 3.50 6.20
N ALA A 19 9.47 2.46 6.66
CA ALA A 19 8.75 1.53 5.80
C ALA A 19 7.62 2.21 5.01
N LEU A 20 6.90 3.15 5.62
CA LEU A 20 5.86 3.95 4.96
C LEU A 20 6.45 4.85 3.87
N VAL A 21 7.59 5.50 4.15
CA VAL A 21 8.30 6.32 3.15
C VAL A 21 8.79 5.45 1.99
N ALA A 22 9.38 4.29 2.28
CA ALA A 22 9.83 3.34 1.26
C ALA A 22 8.67 2.80 0.42
N TRP A 23 7.54 2.45 1.05
CA TRP A 23 6.33 1.98 0.36
C TRP A 23 5.76 3.02 -0.59
N ARG A 24 5.72 4.30 -0.19
CA ARG A 24 5.30 5.40 -1.08
C ARG A 24 6.21 5.52 -2.31
N ALA A 25 7.52 5.39 -2.13
CA ALA A 25 8.47 5.43 -3.24
C ALA A 25 8.27 4.25 -4.20
N GLN A 26 8.01 3.04 -3.67
CA GLN A 26 7.68 1.87 -4.49
C GLN A 26 6.36 2.05 -5.26
N LEU A 27 5.35 2.65 -4.64
CA LEU A 27 4.07 2.91 -5.28
C LEU A 27 4.22 3.90 -6.46
N VAL A 28 5.03 4.95 -6.30
CA VAL A 28 5.35 5.89 -7.40
C VAL A 28 6.02 5.15 -8.56
N ASP A 29 7.00 4.28 -8.27
CA ASP A 29 7.70 3.52 -9.30
C ASP A 29 6.77 2.53 -10.03
N LEU A 30 5.89 1.84 -9.29
CA LEU A 30 4.88 0.94 -9.86
C LEU A 30 3.91 1.70 -10.78
N VAL A 31 3.37 2.82 -10.29
CA VAL A 31 2.45 3.67 -11.07
C VAL A 31 3.14 4.19 -12.33
N MET A 32 4.40 4.61 -12.25
CA MET A 32 5.16 5.06 -13.43
C MET A 32 5.38 3.92 -14.43
N LYS A 33 5.74 2.72 -13.99
CA LYS A 33 5.95 1.55 -14.87
C LYS A 33 4.67 1.14 -15.58
N VAL A 34 3.59 0.96 -14.82
CA VAL A 34 2.27 0.62 -15.37
C VAL A 34 1.79 1.74 -16.29
N GLY A 35 1.94 3.00 -15.87
CA GLY A 35 1.60 4.16 -16.67
C GLY A 35 2.37 4.25 -17.98
N LEU A 36 3.64 3.83 -18.00
CA LEU A 36 4.44 3.79 -19.23
C LEU A 36 3.94 2.73 -20.21
N ILE A 37 3.58 1.54 -19.72
CA ILE A 37 3.04 0.45 -20.56
C ILE A 37 1.68 0.85 -21.13
N VAL A 38 0.76 1.27 -20.27
CA VAL A 38 -0.58 1.71 -20.68
C VAL A 38 -0.49 2.93 -21.59
N GLY A 39 0.38 3.88 -21.25
CA GLY A 39 0.63 5.10 -22.03
C GLY A 39 1.20 4.80 -23.41
N ALA A 40 2.09 3.80 -23.55
CA ALA A 40 2.63 3.40 -24.85
C ALA A 40 1.53 2.80 -25.75
N GLY A 41 0.65 1.97 -25.18
CA GLY A 41 -0.53 1.46 -25.89
C GLY A 41 -1.47 2.60 -26.33
N LEU A 42 -1.75 3.54 -25.42
CA LEU A 42 -2.57 4.71 -25.72
C LEU A 42 -1.93 5.58 -26.81
N ALA A 43 -0.61 5.80 -26.75
CA ALA A 43 0.13 6.55 -27.75
C ALA A 43 0.02 5.89 -29.14
N ALA A 44 0.12 4.57 -29.23
CA ALA A 44 -0.09 3.84 -30.49
C ALA A 44 -1.51 4.04 -31.03
N THR A 45 -2.54 3.89 -30.19
CA THR A 45 -3.94 4.12 -30.58
C THR A 45 -4.16 5.56 -31.04
N THR A 46 -3.67 6.56 -30.28
CA THR A 46 -3.80 7.97 -30.65
C THR A 46 -3.02 8.32 -31.91
N THR A 47 -1.92 7.63 -32.21
CA THR A 47 -1.16 7.81 -33.46
C THR A 47 -1.97 7.36 -34.65
N LEU A 48 -2.65 6.21 -34.54
CA LEU A 48 -3.55 5.72 -35.58
C LEU A 48 -4.75 6.67 -35.79
N SER A 49 -5.36 7.14 -34.70
CA SER A 49 -6.46 8.10 -34.77
C SER A 49 -6.03 9.46 -35.35
N ALA A 50 -4.85 9.95 -34.98
CA ALA A 50 -4.30 11.21 -35.49
C ALA A 50 -4.00 11.14 -37.00
N TYR A 51 -3.53 9.99 -37.49
CA TYR A 51 -3.32 9.78 -38.92
C TYR A 51 -4.64 9.84 -39.71
N GLN A 52 -5.71 9.27 -39.16
CA GLN A 52 -7.04 9.28 -39.81
C GLN A 52 -7.70 10.67 -39.79
N GLN A 53 -7.58 11.41 -38.68
CA GLN A 53 -8.24 12.71 -38.50
C GLN A 53 -7.38 13.91 -38.93
N GLN A 54 -6.16 13.65 -39.41
CA GLN A 54 -5.12 14.66 -39.70
C GLN A 54 -4.86 15.67 -38.56
N ASP A 55 -5.14 15.27 -37.32
CA ASP A 55 -4.97 16.12 -36.15
C ASP A 55 -3.65 15.80 -35.42
N TRP A 56 -2.60 16.49 -35.87
CA TRP A 56 -1.26 16.37 -35.31
C TRP A 56 -1.18 16.78 -33.83
N GLY A 57 -2.14 17.57 -33.32
CA GLY A 57 -2.14 18.01 -31.93
C GLY A 57 -2.27 16.84 -30.94
N HIS A 58 -3.13 15.86 -31.22
CA HIS A 58 -3.30 14.68 -30.37
C HIS A 58 -2.01 13.86 -30.28
N LEU A 59 -1.26 13.78 -31.38
CA LEU A 59 0.00 13.05 -31.46
C LEU A 59 1.07 13.71 -30.59
N PHE A 60 1.24 15.03 -30.67
CA PHE A 60 2.24 15.74 -29.85
C PHE A 60 1.99 15.59 -28.36
N VAL A 61 0.73 15.65 -27.91
CA VAL A 61 0.38 15.53 -26.50
C VAL A 61 0.64 14.10 -25.99
N ALA A 62 0.20 13.08 -26.74
CA ALA A 62 0.38 11.69 -26.34
C ALA A 62 1.86 11.29 -26.26
N TRP A 63 2.64 11.62 -27.30
CA TRP A 63 4.07 11.33 -27.33
C TRP A 63 4.88 12.20 -26.38
N GLY A 64 4.49 13.47 -26.17
CA GLY A 64 5.11 14.35 -25.18
C GLY A 64 4.92 13.83 -23.74
N ALA A 65 3.71 13.37 -23.40
CA ALA A 65 3.43 12.75 -22.12
C ALA A 65 4.22 11.44 -21.92
N LEU A 66 4.30 10.61 -22.96
CA LEU A 66 5.09 9.37 -22.95
C LEU A 66 6.59 9.68 -22.76
N ALA A 67 7.14 10.61 -23.55
CA ALA A 67 8.54 10.99 -23.48
C ALA A 67 8.90 11.53 -22.09
N THR A 68 8.04 12.39 -21.52
CA THR A 68 8.19 12.90 -20.16
C THR A 68 8.23 11.76 -19.15
N SER A 69 7.32 10.78 -19.28
CA SER A 69 7.26 9.59 -18.44
C SER A 69 8.52 8.72 -18.56
N VAL A 70 9.08 8.54 -19.76
CA VAL A 70 10.35 7.82 -20.00
C VAL A 70 11.52 8.56 -19.34
N VAL A 71 11.59 9.89 -19.48
CA VAL A 71 12.66 10.70 -18.88
C VAL A 71 12.64 10.60 -17.35
N LEU A 72 11.46 10.70 -16.75
CA LEU A 72 11.22 10.52 -15.31
C LEU A 72 11.61 9.13 -14.81
N ALA A 73 11.31 8.08 -15.60
CA ALA A 73 11.67 6.71 -15.29
C ALA A 73 13.19 6.48 -15.38
N ARG A 74 13.86 7.04 -16.39
CA ARG A 74 15.32 6.91 -16.57
C ARG A 74 16.13 7.70 -15.56
N ARG A 75 15.62 8.84 -15.07
CA ARG A 75 16.31 9.67 -14.06
C ARG A 75 16.02 9.18 -12.65
N SER A 76 16.71 8.11 -12.22
CA SER A 76 16.61 7.54 -10.87
C SER A 76 17.06 8.50 -9.75
N ARG A 77 17.90 9.51 -10.06
CA ARG A 77 18.43 10.48 -9.09
C ARG A 77 17.47 11.58 -8.67
N LEU A 78 16.31 11.73 -9.31
CA LEU A 78 15.36 12.80 -8.98
C LEU A 78 14.56 12.48 -7.70
N PRO A 79 14.28 13.47 -6.84
CA PRO A 79 13.42 13.30 -5.69
C PRO A 79 12.04 12.76 -6.08
N THR A 80 11.53 11.79 -5.33
CA THR A 80 10.22 11.15 -5.61
C THR A 80 9.07 12.16 -5.65
N ALA A 81 9.11 13.18 -4.81
CA ALA A 81 8.11 14.25 -4.79
C ALA A 81 8.08 15.05 -6.12
N LEU A 82 9.24 15.31 -6.72
CA LEU A 82 9.33 15.98 -8.02
C LEU A 82 8.74 15.10 -9.11
N LYS A 83 9.03 13.79 -9.09
CA LYS A 83 8.47 12.86 -10.09
C LYS A 83 6.95 12.82 -10.02
N ALA A 84 6.39 12.72 -8.82
CA ALA A 84 4.96 12.77 -8.59
C ALA A 84 4.35 14.11 -9.03
N GLY A 85 4.99 15.23 -8.72
CA GLY A 85 4.55 16.56 -9.13
C GLY A 85 4.51 16.72 -10.65
N VAL A 86 5.54 16.27 -11.36
CA VAL A 86 5.55 16.32 -12.84
C VAL A 86 4.48 15.42 -13.43
N ALA A 87 4.27 14.22 -12.90
CA ALA A 87 3.21 13.32 -13.37
C ALA A 87 1.81 13.96 -13.22
N VAL A 88 1.55 14.60 -12.07
CA VAL A 88 0.30 15.35 -11.82
C VAL A 88 0.17 16.53 -12.79
N ALA A 89 1.25 17.28 -13.03
CA ALA A 89 1.26 18.41 -13.95
C ALA A 89 0.99 17.99 -15.40
N VAL A 90 1.53 16.84 -15.84
CA VAL A 90 1.25 16.27 -17.17
C VAL A 90 -0.24 15.93 -17.30
N LEU A 91 -0.84 15.27 -16.30
CA LEU A 91 -2.27 14.98 -16.31
C LEU A 91 -3.14 16.25 -16.37
N TRP A 92 -2.78 17.28 -15.60
CA TRP A 92 -3.47 18.56 -15.64
C TRP A 92 -3.33 19.25 -17.01
N ALA A 93 -2.12 19.28 -17.58
CA ALA A 93 -1.88 19.88 -18.89
C ALA A 93 -2.66 19.18 -20.01
N ILE A 94 -2.73 17.84 -19.99
CA ILE A 94 -3.57 17.07 -20.92
C ILE A 94 -5.05 17.42 -20.72
N GLY A 95 -5.51 17.54 -19.47
CA GLY A 95 -6.89 17.95 -19.17
C GLY A 95 -7.23 19.34 -19.71
N VAL A 96 -6.33 20.32 -19.51
CA VAL A 96 -6.47 21.68 -20.07
C VAL A 96 -6.52 21.65 -21.60
N TRP A 97 -5.64 20.88 -22.23
CA TRP A 97 -5.59 20.75 -23.67
C TRP A 97 -6.84 20.07 -24.26
N LEU A 98 -7.38 19.05 -23.57
CA LEU A 98 -8.63 18.41 -23.95
C LEU A 98 -9.84 19.30 -23.77
N LEU A 99 -9.78 20.31 -22.90
CA LEU A 99 -10.92 21.18 -22.63
C LEU A 99 -11.42 21.86 -23.91
N SER A 100 -10.52 22.33 -24.78
CA SER A 100 -10.87 23.03 -26.02
C SER A 100 -11.30 22.10 -27.18
N ARG A 101 -11.20 20.78 -27.02
CA ARG A 101 -11.42 19.80 -28.11
C ARG A 101 -12.48 18.76 -27.76
N ALA A 102 -12.46 18.28 -26.52
CA ALA A 102 -13.32 17.22 -25.98
C ALA A 102 -13.59 17.49 -24.50
N ALA A 103 -14.47 18.45 -24.22
CA ALA A 103 -14.80 18.89 -22.85
C ALA A 103 -15.33 17.77 -21.94
N ALA A 104 -15.93 16.71 -22.50
CA ALA A 104 -16.33 15.54 -21.72
C ALA A 104 -15.12 14.73 -21.21
N ALA A 105 -14.06 14.62 -22.01
CA ALA A 105 -12.89 13.81 -21.70
C ALA A 105 -11.97 14.46 -20.64
N CYS A 106 -11.94 15.80 -20.55
CA CYS A 106 -11.03 16.50 -19.63
C CYS A 106 -11.30 16.17 -18.14
N MET A 107 -12.54 15.82 -17.78
CA MET A 107 -12.92 15.51 -16.40
C MET A 107 -12.14 14.31 -15.85
N ALA A 108 -11.94 13.27 -16.67
CA ALA A 108 -11.20 12.09 -16.27
C ALA A 108 -9.74 12.43 -15.94
N TYR A 109 -9.12 13.32 -16.71
CA TYR A 109 -7.74 13.75 -16.48
C TYR A 109 -7.61 14.64 -15.24
N PHE A 110 -8.55 15.57 -15.01
CA PHE A 110 -8.55 16.39 -13.80
C PHE A 110 -8.81 15.58 -12.52
N LEU A 111 -9.74 14.62 -12.58
CA LEU A 111 -9.98 13.72 -11.45
C LEU A 111 -8.76 12.83 -11.20
N SER A 112 -8.14 12.31 -12.25
CA SER A 112 -6.91 11.51 -12.16
C SER A 112 -5.75 12.33 -11.56
N ALA A 113 -5.58 13.58 -11.96
CA ALA A 113 -4.53 14.46 -11.43
C ALA A 113 -4.68 14.67 -9.91
N ALA A 114 -5.90 14.93 -9.43
CA ALA A 114 -6.16 15.12 -8.01
C ALA A 114 -6.05 13.83 -7.19
N VAL A 115 -6.54 12.70 -7.70
CA VAL A 115 -6.37 11.39 -7.06
C VAL A 115 -4.88 11.00 -6.99
N MET A 116 -4.14 11.25 -8.07
CA MET A 116 -2.70 10.99 -8.10
C MET A 116 -1.95 11.87 -7.09
N ALA A 117 -2.31 13.15 -6.99
CA ALA A 117 -1.75 14.02 -5.97
C ALA A 117 -2.05 13.52 -4.54
N ALA A 118 -3.25 13.00 -4.30
CA ALA A 118 -3.65 12.45 -2.99
C ALA A 118 -2.86 11.18 -2.62
N LEU A 119 -2.64 10.30 -3.60
CA LEU A 119 -1.89 9.06 -3.43
C LEU A 119 -0.39 9.31 -3.22
N LEU A 120 0.21 10.19 -4.03
CA LEU A 120 1.67 10.29 -4.12
C LEU A 120 2.27 11.40 -3.25
N ILE A 121 1.57 12.52 -3.09
CA ILE A 121 2.12 13.74 -2.47
C ILE A 121 1.45 14.00 -1.12
N GLY A 122 0.12 13.83 -1.06
CA GLY A 122 -0.67 13.95 0.15
C GLY A 122 -1.92 14.82 -0.04
N THR A 123 -2.66 15.00 1.04
CA THR A 123 -4.02 15.54 0.98
C THR A 123 -4.08 17.04 0.76
N ALA A 124 -3.17 17.81 1.36
CA ALA A 124 -3.11 19.26 1.16
C ALA A 124 -2.79 19.62 -0.31
N PRO A 125 -1.72 19.07 -0.93
CA PRO A 125 -1.46 19.34 -2.34
C PRO A 125 -2.55 18.78 -3.27
N ALA A 126 -3.20 17.67 -2.92
CA ALA A 126 -4.32 17.14 -3.71
C ALA A 126 -5.52 18.09 -3.76
N VAL A 127 -5.87 18.71 -2.63
CA VAL A 127 -6.93 19.74 -2.60
C VAL A 127 -6.51 20.95 -3.43
N GLY A 128 -5.24 21.38 -3.33
CA GLY A 128 -4.70 22.46 -4.19
C GLY A 128 -4.81 22.15 -5.68
N VAL A 129 -4.45 20.94 -6.10
CA VAL A 129 -4.58 20.48 -7.50
C VAL A 129 -6.05 20.43 -7.92
N MET A 130 -6.95 19.96 -7.06
CA MET A 130 -8.39 19.94 -7.35
C MET A 130 -8.96 21.35 -7.54
N LEU A 131 -8.58 22.30 -6.68
CA LEU A 131 -8.97 23.70 -6.83
C LEU A 131 -8.40 24.31 -8.12
N LEU A 132 -7.15 23.99 -8.47
CA LEU A 132 -6.55 24.39 -9.74
C LEU A 132 -7.33 23.84 -10.94
N CYS A 133 -7.69 22.56 -10.93
CA CYS A 133 -8.54 21.94 -11.96
C CYS A 133 -9.89 22.64 -12.10
N CYS A 134 -10.55 22.97 -10.98
CA CYS A 134 -11.83 23.69 -10.97
C CYS A 134 -11.68 25.11 -11.54
N ALA A 135 -10.63 25.83 -11.14
CA ALA A 135 -10.33 27.15 -11.67
C ALA A 135 -10.04 27.12 -13.18
N SER A 136 -9.31 26.09 -13.66
CA SER A 136 -9.08 25.87 -15.08
C SER A 136 -10.38 25.60 -15.83
N LEU A 137 -11.27 24.76 -15.29
CA LEU A 137 -12.59 24.49 -15.90
C LEU A 137 -13.43 25.76 -16.02
N VAL A 138 -13.55 26.54 -14.95
CA VAL A 138 -14.36 27.76 -14.97
C VAL A 138 -13.74 28.83 -15.85
N GLY A 139 -12.45 29.11 -15.67
CA GLY A 139 -11.76 30.18 -16.39
C GLY A 139 -11.64 29.91 -17.88
N LEU A 140 -11.04 28.78 -18.26
CA LEU A 140 -10.80 28.46 -19.67
C LEU A 140 -12.09 28.03 -20.39
N GLY A 141 -13.01 27.36 -19.68
CA GLY A 141 -14.32 27.00 -20.22
C GLY A 141 -15.15 28.23 -20.58
N HIS A 142 -15.20 29.23 -19.68
CA HIS A 142 -15.92 30.47 -19.93
C HIS A 142 -15.24 31.31 -21.03
N LEU A 143 -13.93 31.54 -20.94
CA LEU A 143 -13.19 32.36 -21.90
C LEU A 143 -13.19 31.75 -23.31
N GLY A 144 -13.12 30.42 -23.41
CA GLY A 144 -13.13 29.71 -24.69
C GLY A 144 -14.51 29.55 -25.32
N ASN A 145 -15.59 29.96 -24.64
CA ASN A 145 -16.98 29.78 -25.06
C ASN A 145 -17.27 28.35 -25.58
N ILE A 146 -16.70 27.34 -24.90
CA ILE A 146 -16.73 25.96 -25.38
C ILE A 146 -18.16 25.42 -25.24
N PRO A 147 -18.75 24.82 -26.28
CA PRO A 147 -20.11 24.30 -26.22
C PRO A 147 -20.17 23.10 -25.27
N LEU A 148 -20.82 23.27 -24.13
CA LEU A 148 -21.21 22.19 -23.24
C LEU A 148 -22.66 21.81 -23.53
N ASN A 149 -22.89 20.53 -23.79
CA ASN A 149 -24.25 20.02 -23.92
C ASN A 149 -24.85 19.81 -22.52
N VAL A 150 -25.47 20.86 -21.97
CA VAL A 150 -26.04 20.85 -20.62
C VAL A 150 -27.52 20.47 -20.69
N VAL A 151 -27.94 19.52 -19.87
CA VAL A 151 -29.35 19.21 -19.64
C VAL A 151 -30.02 20.45 -19.03
N GLY A 152 -30.95 21.10 -19.74
CA GLY A 152 -31.76 22.19 -19.18
C GLY A 152 -31.69 23.57 -19.86
N GLY A 153 -31.30 23.67 -21.14
CA GLY A 153 -31.62 24.85 -21.97
C GLY A 153 -30.97 26.20 -21.56
N THR A 154 -29.96 26.19 -20.70
CA THR A 154 -29.24 27.40 -20.29
C THR A 154 -28.56 28.08 -21.50
N PRO A 155 -28.49 29.43 -21.58
CA PRO A 155 -27.86 30.12 -22.71
C PRO A 155 -26.38 29.75 -22.88
N ASN A 156 -25.92 29.66 -24.13
CA ASN A 156 -24.50 29.49 -24.45
C ASN A 156 -23.69 30.69 -23.92
N GLY A 157 -22.59 30.41 -23.21
CA GLY A 157 -21.72 31.43 -22.59
C GLY A 157 -22.00 31.77 -21.11
N SER A 158 -23.05 31.23 -20.48
CA SER A 158 -23.33 31.53 -19.06
C SER A 158 -22.27 30.96 -18.10
N LEU A 159 -21.65 31.82 -17.28
CA LEU A 159 -20.74 31.45 -16.19
C LEU A 159 -21.31 30.37 -15.26
N LEU A 160 -22.63 30.41 -15.04
CA LEU A 160 -23.33 29.51 -14.13
C LEU A 160 -23.21 28.02 -14.54
N ARG A 161 -23.10 27.75 -15.85
CA ARG A 161 -22.92 26.37 -16.37
C ARG A 161 -21.58 25.79 -15.95
N TRP A 162 -20.52 26.55 -16.13
CA TRP A 162 -19.16 26.14 -15.76
C TRP A 162 -19.01 26.05 -14.24
N PHE A 163 -19.68 26.93 -13.50
CA PHE A 163 -19.73 26.83 -12.04
C PHE A 163 -20.39 25.51 -11.60
N ASN A 164 -21.58 25.17 -12.13
CA ASN A 164 -22.27 23.91 -11.83
C ASN A 164 -21.43 22.68 -12.21
N LEU A 165 -20.81 22.69 -13.39
CA LEU A 165 -19.90 21.62 -13.79
C LEU A 165 -18.72 21.48 -12.83
N SER A 166 -18.07 22.60 -12.50
CA SER A 166 -16.93 22.62 -11.57
C SER A 166 -17.33 22.16 -10.16
N ALA A 167 -18.54 22.49 -9.70
CA ALA A 167 -19.06 22.04 -8.41
C ALA A 167 -19.26 20.52 -8.38
N ASN A 168 -19.79 19.93 -9.45
CA ASN A 168 -19.91 18.47 -9.57
C ASN A 168 -18.54 17.77 -9.61
N VAL A 169 -17.60 18.31 -10.38
CA VAL A 169 -16.23 17.78 -10.44
C VAL A 169 -15.53 17.92 -9.09
N LEU A 170 -15.73 19.04 -8.40
CA LEU A 170 -15.20 19.28 -7.06
C LEU A 170 -15.76 18.28 -6.05
N LEU A 171 -17.08 18.02 -6.09
CA LEU A 171 -17.73 17.04 -5.23
C LEU A 171 -17.15 15.63 -5.45
N LEU A 172 -17.12 15.16 -6.70
CA LEU A 172 -16.55 13.85 -7.05
C LEU A 172 -15.07 13.76 -6.69
N GLY A 173 -14.32 14.83 -6.95
CA GLY A 173 -12.93 14.99 -6.59
C GLY A 173 -12.68 14.82 -5.10
N LEU A 174 -13.43 15.57 -4.29
CA LEU A 174 -13.31 15.52 -2.84
C LEU A 174 -13.69 14.15 -2.29
N LEU A 175 -14.76 13.53 -2.81
CA LEU A 175 -15.15 12.17 -2.44
C LEU A 175 -14.04 11.16 -2.73
N MET A 176 -13.40 11.23 -3.91
CA MET A 176 -12.29 10.35 -4.25
C MET A 176 -11.07 10.59 -3.37
N ILE A 177 -10.69 11.86 -3.13
CA ILE A 177 -9.57 12.21 -2.25
C ILE A 177 -9.81 11.69 -0.83
N LEU A 178 -11.02 11.89 -0.29
CA LEU A 178 -11.41 11.42 1.04
C LEU A 178 -11.40 9.89 1.11
N SER A 179 -11.95 9.21 0.10
CA SER A 179 -11.98 7.74 0.01
C SER A 179 -10.57 7.15 0.03
N VAL A 180 -9.69 7.65 -0.84
CA VAL A 180 -8.28 7.23 -0.90
C VAL A 180 -7.59 7.48 0.45
N ARG A 181 -7.78 8.67 1.04
CA ARG A 181 -7.20 9.00 2.35
C ARG A 181 -7.70 8.08 3.45
N PHE A 182 -9.00 7.80 3.48
CA PHE A 182 -9.62 6.91 4.45
C PHE A 182 -9.06 5.49 4.32
N LEU A 183 -8.98 4.97 3.09
CA LEU A 183 -8.44 3.64 2.82
C LEU A 183 -6.98 3.51 3.25
N LEU A 184 -6.14 4.48 2.88
CA LEU A 184 -4.72 4.48 3.26
C LEU A 184 -4.53 4.52 4.78
N ARG A 185 -5.26 5.41 5.47
CA ARG A 185 -5.22 5.49 6.94
C ARG A 185 -5.69 4.22 7.61
N ARG A 186 -6.74 3.59 7.08
CA ARG A 186 -7.29 2.35 7.62
C ARG A 186 -6.31 1.19 7.43
N LEU A 187 -5.66 1.10 6.27
CA LEU A 187 -4.64 0.10 6.01
C LEU A 187 -3.43 0.27 6.94
N GLU A 188 -2.94 1.50 7.09
CA GLU A 188 -1.84 1.83 8.00
C GLU A 188 -2.17 1.44 9.46
N THR A 189 -3.40 1.72 9.90
CA THR A 189 -3.86 1.36 11.25
C THR A 189 -3.97 -0.16 11.42
N ALA A 190 -4.48 -0.88 10.42
CA ALA A 190 -4.58 -2.33 10.45
C ALA A 190 -3.20 -3.01 10.49
N LEU A 191 -2.24 -2.51 9.70
CA LEU A 191 -0.86 -2.99 9.72
C LEU A 191 -0.20 -2.76 11.08
N ARG A 192 -0.36 -1.56 11.66
CA ARG A 192 0.10 -1.24 13.01
C ARG A 192 -0.48 -2.18 14.06
N ALA A 193 -1.79 -2.41 14.02
CA ALA A 193 -2.47 -3.31 14.96
C ALA A 193 -1.93 -4.75 14.85
N ARG A 194 -1.76 -5.26 13.62
CA ARG A 194 -1.21 -6.59 13.37
C ARG A 194 0.22 -6.73 13.89
N GLN A 195 1.08 -5.73 13.66
CA GLN A 195 2.47 -5.74 14.15
C GLN A 195 2.51 -5.72 15.69
N ARG A 196 1.67 -4.92 16.34
CA ARG A 196 1.58 -4.89 17.82
C ARG A 196 1.15 -6.24 18.38
N ALA A 197 0.13 -6.87 17.79
CA ALA A 197 -0.33 -8.19 18.22
C ALA A 197 0.75 -9.28 18.04
N ALA A 198 1.47 -9.25 16.91
CA ALA A 198 2.58 -10.19 16.68
C ALA A 198 3.70 -10.02 17.72
N ARG A 199 4.01 -8.78 18.12
CA ARG A 199 5.00 -8.51 19.18
C ARG A 199 4.53 -9.00 20.54
N SER A 200 3.29 -8.68 20.94
CA SER A 200 2.78 -9.13 22.25
C SER A 200 2.73 -10.65 22.36
N LEU A 201 2.46 -11.35 21.25
CA LEU A 201 2.55 -12.80 21.18
C LEU A 201 3.99 -13.27 21.38
N GLY A 202 4.96 -12.71 20.64
CA GLY A 202 6.37 -13.07 20.78
C GLY A 202 6.94 -12.79 22.17
N GLU A 203 6.58 -11.65 22.78
CA GLU A 203 6.99 -11.30 24.16
C GLU A 203 6.39 -12.26 25.19
N SER A 204 5.13 -12.66 25.01
CA SER A 204 4.47 -13.62 25.90
C SER A 204 5.07 -15.03 25.77
N GLU A 205 5.38 -15.47 24.54
CA GLU A 205 6.05 -16.75 24.30
C GLU A 205 7.44 -16.76 24.93
N GLU A 206 8.22 -15.69 24.77
CA GLU A 206 9.55 -15.59 25.37
C GLU A 206 9.48 -15.57 26.89
N LEU A 207 8.54 -14.82 27.48
CA LEU A 207 8.33 -14.80 28.93
C LEU A 207 7.93 -16.18 29.45
N LEU A 208 6.99 -16.86 28.79
CA LEU A 208 6.59 -18.23 29.16
C LEU A 208 7.77 -19.20 29.08
N ARG A 209 8.61 -19.08 28.04
CA ARG A 209 9.83 -19.89 27.89
C ARG A 209 10.82 -19.63 29.02
N GLN A 210 11.03 -18.37 29.40
CA GLN A 210 11.92 -17.99 30.50
C GLN A 210 11.42 -18.49 31.85
N ILE A 211 10.13 -18.32 32.14
CA ILE A 211 9.51 -18.83 33.37
C ILE A 211 9.64 -20.36 33.41
N ALA A 212 9.30 -21.06 32.33
CA ALA A 212 9.39 -22.52 32.27
C ALA A 212 10.84 -23.04 32.42
N ALA A 213 11.85 -22.26 31.99
CA ALA A 213 13.25 -22.61 32.17
C ALA A 213 13.76 -22.44 33.60
N GLN A 214 13.10 -21.60 34.42
CA GLN A 214 13.46 -21.36 35.81
C GLN A 214 12.77 -22.30 36.80
N VAL A 215 11.68 -22.98 36.39
CA VAL A 215 10.99 -23.95 37.24
C VAL A 215 11.86 -25.21 37.42
N PRO A 216 12.11 -25.68 38.66
CA PRO A 216 12.76 -26.96 38.90
C PRO A 216 11.90 -28.10 38.35
N GLY A 217 12.34 -28.72 37.25
CA GLY A 217 11.61 -29.81 36.60
C GLY A 217 11.45 -29.62 35.10
N MET A 218 10.54 -30.39 34.50
CA MET A 218 10.16 -30.25 33.09
C MET A 218 8.70 -29.86 33.00
N VAL A 219 8.40 -28.69 32.43
CA VAL A 219 7.05 -28.31 32.02
C VAL A 219 6.79 -28.90 30.64
N TYR A 220 5.66 -29.59 30.50
CA TYR A 220 5.28 -30.21 29.23
C TYR A 220 3.79 -30.11 28.97
N ARG A 221 3.43 -30.09 27.68
CA ARG A 221 2.04 -30.26 27.25
C ARG A 221 1.91 -31.54 26.44
N LEU A 222 1.19 -32.51 26.97
CA LEU A 222 0.95 -33.80 26.34
C LEU A 222 -0.41 -33.79 25.62
N ARG A 223 -0.50 -34.48 24.49
CA ARG A 223 -1.76 -34.91 23.88
C ARG A 223 -1.70 -36.41 23.65
N LEU A 224 -2.75 -37.13 24.04
CA LEU A 224 -2.94 -38.54 23.70
C LEU A 224 -3.76 -38.61 22.40
N ASP A 225 -3.35 -39.45 21.46
CA ASP A 225 -4.16 -39.76 20.27
C ASP A 225 -5.29 -40.77 20.61
N ALA A 226 -6.17 -41.06 19.65
CA ALA A 226 -7.27 -42.02 19.83
C ALA A 226 -6.80 -43.47 20.10
N GLN A 227 -5.51 -43.75 19.93
CA GLN A 227 -4.87 -45.05 20.18
C GLN A 227 -4.06 -45.05 21.50
N GLY A 228 -4.10 -43.94 22.26
CA GLY A 228 -3.38 -43.81 23.53
C GLY A 228 -1.89 -43.46 23.38
N HIS A 229 -1.41 -43.11 22.19
CA HIS A 229 -0.02 -42.70 22.03
C HIS A 229 0.19 -41.25 22.50
N PRO A 230 1.15 -41.01 23.40
CA PRO A 230 1.51 -39.67 23.83
C PRO A 230 2.24 -38.92 22.71
N THR A 231 1.89 -37.66 22.52
CA THR A 231 2.63 -36.69 21.70
C THR A 231 2.90 -35.45 22.55
N PHE A 232 4.17 -35.08 22.71
CA PHE A 232 4.54 -33.84 23.40
C PHE A 232 4.35 -32.65 22.44
N LEU A 233 3.39 -31.78 22.74
CA LEU A 233 3.13 -30.54 22.00
C LEU A 233 4.08 -29.40 22.42
N TYR A 234 4.65 -29.50 23.62
CA TYR A 234 5.64 -28.58 24.14
C TYR A 234 6.42 -29.29 25.25
N ALA A 235 7.74 -29.08 25.30
CA ALA A 235 8.60 -29.47 26.41
C ALA A 235 9.55 -28.31 26.72
N SER A 236 9.71 -27.98 28.00
CA SER A 236 10.65 -26.96 28.46
C SER A 236 12.10 -27.47 28.48
N PRO A 237 13.12 -26.59 28.43
CA PRO A 237 14.54 -26.96 28.53
C PRO A 237 14.91 -27.80 29.77
N GLY A 238 14.12 -27.73 30.85
CA GLY A 238 14.31 -28.55 32.04
C GLY A 238 14.25 -30.08 31.80
N SER A 239 13.77 -30.53 30.63
CA SER A 239 13.87 -31.93 30.19
C SER A 239 15.31 -32.44 30.10
N ILE A 240 16.26 -31.57 29.80
CA ILE A 240 17.69 -31.91 29.73
C ILE A 240 18.20 -32.22 31.13
N GLY A 241 17.87 -31.40 32.12
CA GLY A 241 18.27 -31.61 33.51
C GLY A 241 17.64 -32.86 34.13
N LEU A 242 16.38 -33.16 33.79
CA LEU A 242 15.62 -34.24 34.42
C LEU A 242 15.74 -35.59 33.71
N PHE A 243 15.76 -35.60 32.37
CA PHE A 243 15.78 -36.82 31.55
C PHE A 243 16.99 -36.92 30.62
N GLY A 244 17.86 -35.90 30.55
CA GLY A 244 19.01 -35.88 29.64
C GLY A 244 18.61 -35.80 28.17
N MET A 245 17.43 -35.25 27.85
CA MET A 245 16.92 -35.19 26.47
C MET A 245 16.58 -33.78 26.04
N ASP A 246 16.91 -33.49 24.79
CA ASP A 246 16.59 -32.22 24.13
C ASP A 246 15.06 -32.07 23.95
N PRO A 247 14.47 -30.90 24.25
CA PRO A 247 13.03 -30.72 24.16
C PRO A 247 12.46 -30.92 22.76
N LEU A 248 13.24 -30.63 21.70
CA LEU A 248 12.80 -30.86 20.32
C LEU A 248 12.78 -32.35 19.98
N ALA A 249 13.75 -33.11 20.48
CA ALA A 249 13.76 -34.57 20.31
C ALA A 249 12.52 -35.22 20.94
N LEU A 250 12.14 -34.78 22.15
CA LEU A 250 10.93 -35.24 22.84
C LEU A 250 9.63 -34.88 22.11
N GLN A 251 9.57 -33.71 21.47
CA GLN A 251 8.41 -33.27 20.68
C GLN A 251 8.30 -34.01 19.35
N SER A 252 9.43 -34.40 18.74
CA SER A 252 9.47 -35.15 17.48
C SER A 252 9.12 -36.63 17.65
N ASP A 253 9.57 -37.26 18.74
CA ASP A 253 9.28 -38.67 19.03
C ASP A 253 9.14 -38.91 20.54
N ALA A 254 7.90 -38.80 21.02
CA ALA A 254 7.53 -39.03 22.41
C ALA A 254 7.81 -40.46 22.90
N ARG A 255 7.99 -41.44 21.98
CA ARG A 255 8.30 -42.82 22.34
C ARG A 255 9.70 -42.96 22.94
N GLN A 256 10.59 -42.02 22.68
CA GLN A 256 11.95 -42.03 23.26
C GLN A 256 11.92 -41.93 24.79
N LEU A 257 11.01 -41.11 25.34
CA LEU A 257 10.78 -41.05 26.79
C LEU A 257 10.16 -42.35 27.30
N ALA A 258 9.13 -42.86 26.62
CA ALA A 258 8.44 -44.10 27.01
C ALA A 258 9.38 -45.32 27.07
N ARG A 259 10.42 -45.37 26.22
CA ARG A 259 11.44 -46.44 26.24
C ARG A 259 12.33 -46.41 27.47
N ARG A 260 12.52 -45.25 28.12
CA ARG A 260 13.33 -45.11 29.34
C ARG A 260 12.55 -45.37 30.63
N ILE A 261 11.22 -45.37 30.56
CA ILE A 261 10.35 -45.76 31.68
C ILE A 261 10.51 -47.27 31.92
N LEU A 262 10.71 -47.66 33.18
CA LEU A 262 10.83 -49.06 33.62
C LEU A 262 9.60 -49.86 33.16
N PRO A 263 9.77 -51.12 32.71
CA PRO A 263 8.65 -51.93 32.21
C PRO A 263 7.50 -52.06 33.21
N GLU A 264 7.84 -52.12 34.50
CA GLU A 264 6.93 -52.24 35.65
C GLU A 264 6.04 -51.00 35.83
N ASP A 265 6.53 -49.81 35.49
CA ASP A 265 5.82 -48.53 35.67
C ASP A 265 5.01 -48.09 34.43
N ARG A 266 5.25 -48.71 33.26
CA ARG A 266 4.56 -48.35 32.00
C ARG A 266 3.07 -48.58 32.07
N GLN A 267 2.62 -49.65 32.73
CA GLN A 267 1.20 -49.98 32.84
C GLN A 267 0.45 -49.00 33.76
N GLN A 268 1.08 -48.46 34.80
CA GLN A 268 0.48 -47.45 35.67
C GLN A 268 0.40 -46.08 35.00
N ILE A 269 1.40 -45.70 34.19
CA ILE A 269 1.43 -44.40 33.52
C ILE A 269 0.47 -44.33 32.32
N LEU A 270 0.23 -45.45 31.63
CA LEU A 270 -0.73 -45.54 30.52
C LEU A 270 -2.19 -45.69 30.98
N ALA A 271 -2.43 -45.92 32.28
CA ALA A 271 -3.76 -46.06 32.86
C ALA A 271 -4.35 -44.74 33.41
N LEU A 272 -3.61 -43.63 33.28
CA LEU A 272 -3.99 -42.25 33.62
C LEU A 272 -4.53 -41.51 32.39
#